data_AF-A0A8T5M6L7-F1
#
_entry.id   AF-A0A8T5M6L7-F1
#
_cell.length_a   1.000
_cell.length_b   1.000
_cell.length_c   1.000
_cell.angle_alpha   90.00
_cell.angle_beta   90.00
_cell.angle_gamma   90.00
#
_symmetry.space_group_name_H-M   'P 1'
#
loop_
_entity.id
_entity.type
_entity.pdbx_description
1 polymer ?
#
loop_
_entity_poly.entity_id
_entity_poly.type
_entity_poly.pdbx_seq_one_letter_code
_entity_poly.pdbx_strand_id
1 'polypeptide(L)'
;MYVQEVPLLVVEKGEVIKKPLAQIILDTEDIVIEDAIENALEDIVEGTTKNITPYQTEEIFVNPEIEEDWNSLDLPYSPSKLIDGYLETIVKIENLFQEVVDKHYPKLNLQEQLLNSKIYFTSPEGLLYKCKESRLVGDYAAFYKPNEGIFVSLNSLASLNFIRYAMAHEFGHFMDYLLNSERYTNSTSSMCEVIAIFVEEKLNFKRRYRKESKNHYDAQQILKRLYNTNFSNRNFEEQWEFLSWIKQHLTVPFLIDNLVG
;
A
#
# COMPACT_ATOMS: atom_id res chain seq x y z
N MET A 1 10.91 -26.10 8.80
CA MET A 1 9.86 -25.84 7.79
C MET A 1 10.31 -24.61 7.03
N TYR A 2 10.35 -24.66 5.69
CA TYR A 2 11.15 -23.70 4.91
C TYR A 2 10.54 -22.30 4.90
N VAL A 3 11.31 -21.31 5.37
CA VAL A 3 11.02 -19.89 5.15
C VAL A 3 11.47 -19.54 3.73
N GLN A 4 10.57 -19.00 2.92
CA GLN A 4 10.81 -18.74 1.50
C GLN A 4 11.12 -17.26 1.25
N GLU A 5 12.11 -17.00 0.40
CA GLU A 5 12.80 -15.71 0.28
C GLU A 5 11.93 -14.52 -0.17
N VAL A 6 12.15 -13.36 0.44
CA VAL A 6 11.68 -12.04 -0.04
C VAL A 6 12.87 -11.30 -0.67
N PRO A 7 12.90 -11.12 -2.00
CA PRO A 7 13.99 -10.40 -2.67
C PRO A 7 13.75 -8.90 -2.67
N LEU A 8 14.74 -8.10 -2.27
CA LEU A 8 14.84 -6.70 -2.72
C LEU A 8 15.47 -6.69 -4.12
N LEU A 9 14.98 -5.83 -5.03
CA LEU A 9 15.53 -5.67 -6.38
C LEU A 9 16.23 -4.32 -6.51
N VAL A 10 17.50 -4.27 -6.11
CA VAL A 10 18.41 -3.18 -6.48
C VAL A 10 18.94 -3.46 -7.89
N VAL A 11 18.74 -2.51 -8.80
CA VAL A 11 19.24 -2.59 -10.18
C VAL A 11 20.38 -1.59 -10.31
N GLU A 12 21.62 -2.06 -10.17
CA GLU A 12 22.80 -1.25 -10.44
C GLU A 12 23.39 -1.66 -11.79
N LYS A 13 23.63 -0.67 -12.68
CA LYS A 13 24.30 -0.82 -13.99
C LYS A 13 23.78 -1.95 -14.93
N GLY A 14 22.59 -2.50 -14.68
CA GLY A 14 21.96 -3.54 -15.50
C GLY A 14 22.16 -4.99 -15.01
N GLU A 15 22.77 -5.20 -13.83
CA GLU A 15 22.84 -6.52 -13.19
C GLU A 15 21.92 -6.59 -11.96
N VAL A 16 21.34 -7.76 -11.71
CA VAL A 16 20.38 -7.99 -10.62
C VAL A 16 21.08 -8.69 -9.46
N ILE A 17 21.43 -7.93 -8.43
CA ILE A 17 22.01 -8.47 -7.19
C ILE A 17 20.87 -8.96 -6.29
N LYS A 18 20.93 -10.23 -5.87
CA LYS A 18 19.96 -10.83 -4.95
C LYS A 18 20.54 -10.84 -3.53
N LYS A 19 19.99 -10.02 -2.62
CA LYS A 19 20.19 -10.15 -1.16
C LYS A 19 18.82 -10.09 -0.44
N PRO A 20 18.54 -10.92 0.58
CA PRO A 20 17.23 -10.94 1.26
C PRO A 20 17.11 -9.86 2.35
N LEU A 21 15.95 -9.20 2.44
CA LEU A 21 15.69 -8.18 3.46
C LEU A 21 15.64 -8.74 4.90
N ALA A 22 15.24 -10.00 5.08
CA ALA A 22 15.24 -10.63 6.41
C ALA A 22 16.65 -10.81 7.01
N GLN A 23 17.68 -10.90 6.17
CA GLN A 23 19.08 -10.93 6.62
C GLN A 23 19.55 -9.52 7.03
N ILE A 24 18.98 -8.47 6.43
CA ILE A 24 19.23 -7.06 6.76
C ILE A 24 18.48 -6.62 8.05
N ILE A 25 17.50 -7.41 8.51
CA ILE A 25 16.74 -7.18 9.75
C ILE A 25 17.36 -7.91 10.96
N LEU A 26 18.23 -8.90 10.72
CA LEU A 26 18.81 -9.78 11.74
C LEU A 26 20.32 -9.58 12.00
N ASP A 27 21.03 -8.83 11.15
CA ASP A 27 22.50 -8.67 11.21
C ASP A 27 22.89 -7.25 11.69
N THR A 28 22.29 -6.77 12.79
CA THR A 28 22.05 -5.33 13.02
C THR A 28 22.13 -4.90 14.54
N GLU A 29 22.87 -3.82 14.96
CA GLU A 29 22.91 -2.99 16.25
C GLU A 29 23.05 -1.41 16.06
N ASP A 30 22.94 -0.51 17.06
CA ASP A 30 23.17 0.98 16.92
C ASP A 30 22.08 1.92 16.28
N ILE A 31 20.80 1.80 16.68
CA ILE A 31 20.03 2.98 17.16
C ILE A 31 19.24 2.56 18.41
N VAL A 32 19.31 3.36 19.49
CA VAL A 32 18.49 3.16 20.71
C VAL A 32 17.03 3.52 20.40
N ILE A 33 16.14 2.52 20.39
CA ILE A 33 14.70 2.67 20.11
C ILE A 33 13.84 2.61 21.40
N GLU A 34 14.38 3.01 22.55
CA GLU A 34 13.56 3.12 23.78
C GLU A 34 12.63 4.36 23.69
N ASP A 35 13.19 5.56 23.50
CA ASP A 35 12.43 6.82 23.41
C ASP A 35 11.34 6.81 22.32
N ALA A 36 11.60 6.17 21.17
CA ALA A 36 10.67 6.21 20.04
C ALA A 36 9.44 5.29 20.23
N ILE A 37 9.62 4.16 20.93
CA ILE A 37 8.52 3.24 21.25
C ILE A 37 7.71 3.78 22.44
N GLU A 38 8.37 4.37 23.45
CA GLU A 38 7.66 4.94 24.61
C GLU A 38 6.73 6.10 24.20
N ASN A 39 7.22 7.06 23.39
CA ASN A 39 6.39 8.14 22.84
C ASN A 39 5.26 7.61 21.91
N ALA A 40 5.53 6.60 21.07
CA ALA A 40 4.51 6.03 20.19
C ALA A 40 3.43 5.22 20.95
N LEU A 41 3.75 4.70 22.14
CA LEU A 41 2.80 4.01 23.01
C LEU A 41 2.02 4.96 23.92
N GLU A 42 2.62 6.04 24.44
CA GLU A 42 1.89 7.03 25.24
C GLU A 42 0.72 7.67 24.45
N ASP A 43 0.94 8.01 23.18
CA ASP A 43 -0.12 8.53 22.28
C ASP A 43 -1.23 7.49 21.96
N ILE A 44 -1.02 6.20 22.27
CA ILE A 44 -2.01 5.12 22.07
C ILE A 44 -2.78 4.82 23.37
N VAL A 45 -2.25 5.18 24.54
CA VAL A 45 -2.81 4.78 25.85
C VAL A 45 -4.14 5.49 26.20
N GLU A 46 -4.50 6.61 25.58
CA GLU A 46 -5.84 7.21 25.76
C GLU A 46 -6.99 6.41 25.08
N GLY A 47 -6.70 5.37 24.28
CA GLY A 47 -7.71 4.64 23.51
C GLY A 47 -7.49 3.13 23.39
N THR A 48 -8.17 2.35 24.24
CA THR A 48 -8.35 0.88 24.16
C THR A 48 -7.11 0.00 24.42
N THR A 49 -6.93 -0.39 25.68
CA THR A 49 -6.07 -1.52 26.07
C THR A 49 -6.62 -2.86 25.54
N LYS A 50 -6.07 -3.37 24.45
CA LYS A 50 -6.00 -4.82 24.16
C LYS A 50 -4.57 -5.29 24.36
N ASN A 51 -4.39 -6.54 24.79
CA ASN A 51 -3.08 -7.12 25.09
C ASN A 51 -2.19 -7.15 23.83
N ILE A 52 -1.30 -6.17 23.70
CA ILE A 52 -0.15 -6.25 22.80
C ILE A 52 0.92 -7.02 23.57
N THR A 53 1.31 -8.20 23.08
CA THR A 53 2.46 -8.92 23.62
C THR A 53 3.71 -8.11 23.27
N PRO A 54 4.53 -7.66 24.24
CA PRO A 54 5.74 -6.93 23.92
C PRO A 54 6.70 -7.87 23.18
N TYR A 55 7.14 -7.46 21.99
CA TYR A 55 8.25 -8.13 21.31
C TYR A 55 9.53 -7.83 22.10
N GLN A 56 10.34 -8.87 22.36
CA GLN A 56 11.69 -8.66 22.88
C GLN A 56 12.52 -8.02 21.78
N THR A 57 12.91 -6.77 21.98
CA THR A 57 13.84 -6.05 21.10
C THR A 57 15.26 -6.51 21.39
N GLU A 58 15.80 -7.37 20.54
CA GLU A 58 17.24 -7.45 20.31
C GLU A 58 17.65 -6.25 19.40
N GLU A 59 18.92 -5.83 19.48
CA GLU A 59 19.50 -4.56 19.00
C GLU A 59 19.48 -4.42 17.42
N ILE A 60 19.64 -3.23 16.78
CA ILE A 60 19.49 -3.00 15.28
C ILE A 60 20.42 -1.92 14.58
N PHE A 61 21.21 -2.25 13.51
CA PHE A 61 22.20 -1.52 12.61
C PHE A 61 21.59 -1.27 11.22
N VAL A 62 22.45 -0.81 10.31
CA VAL A 62 22.35 -0.85 8.87
C VAL A 62 23.63 -1.45 8.29
N ASN A 63 23.53 -2.26 7.22
CA ASN A 63 24.69 -2.69 6.44
C ASN A 63 25.20 -1.50 5.59
N PRO A 64 26.48 -1.09 5.69
CA PRO A 64 26.98 0.13 5.05
C PRO A 64 26.89 0.15 3.51
N GLU A 65 26.81 -1.01 2.84
CA GLU A 65 26.55 -1.06 1.39
C GLU A 65 25.20 -0.43 1.01
N ILE A 66 24.18 -0.60 1.86
CA ILE A 66 22.84 -0.02 1.66
C ILE A 66 22.87 1.49 1.93
N GLU A 67 23.75 1.95 2.80
CA GLU A 67 23.87 3.35 3.17
C GLU A 67 24.57 4.18 2.07
N GLU A 68 25.60 3.66 1.41
CA GLU A 68 26.20 4.29 0.23
C GLU A 68 25.19 4.38 -0.94
N ASP A 69 24.50 3.28 -1.25
CA ASP A 69 23.46 3.25 -2.29
C ASP A 69 22.29 4.20 -1.95
N TRP A 70 21.83 4.24 -0.69
CA TRP A 70 20.74 5.13 -0.27
C TRP A 70 21.14 6.61 -0.33
N ASN A 71 22.34 6.95 0.15
CA ASN A 71 22.85 8.32 0.11
C ASN A 71 23.06 8.81 -1.33
N SER A 72 23.26 7.91 -2.30
CA SER A 72 23.31 8.26 -3.73
C SER A 72 21.96 8.71 -4.31
N LEU A 73 20.83 8.39 -3.65
CA LEU A 73 19.47 8.71 -4.12
C LEU A 73 18.99 10.13 -3.75
N ASP A 74 19.76 10.88 -2.93
CA ASP A 74 19.44 12.25 -2.48
C ASP A 74 18.01 12.38 -1.89
N LEU A 75 17.61 11.40 -1.08
CA LEU A 75 16.26 11.32 -0.53
C LEU A 75 16.07 12.21 0.71
N PRO A 76 14.93 12.91 0.85
CA PRO A 76 14.65 13.78 2.00
C PRO A 76 14.23 13.01 3.27
N TYR A 77 14.54 11.71 3.37
CA TYR A 77 14.22 10.84 4.50
C TYR A 77 15.22 9.67 4.58
N SER A 78 15.42 9.15 5.80
CA SER A 78 16.26 7.99 6.08
C SER A 78 15.55 6.66 5.75
N PRO A 79 16.29 5.53 5.64
CA PRO A 79 15.69 4.21 5.48
C PRO A 79 14.72 3.85 6.62
N SER A 80 15.08 4.14 7.87
CA SER A 80 14.24 3.86 9.04
C SER A 80 12.89 4.57 8.95
N LYS A 81 12.87 5.84 8.51
CA LYS A 81 11.61 6.58 8.32
C LYS A 81 10.75 6.05 7.18
N LEU A 82 11.34 5.39 6.17
CA LEU A 82 10.58 4.65 5.16
C LEU A 82 9.94 3.39 5.76
N ILE A 83 10.68 2.64 6.60
CA ILE A 83 10.19 1.45 7.29
C ILE A 83 9.05 1.80 8.27
N ASP A 84 9.24 2.83 9.10
CA ASP A 84 8.18 3.40 9.97
C ASP A 84 6.91 3.67 9.16
N GLY A 85 7.07 4.40 8.03
CA GLY A 85 5.97 4.76 7.15
C GLY A 85 5.27 3.57 6.48
N TYR A 86 5.98 2.47 6.23
CA TYR A 86 5.43 1.20 5.72
C TYR A 86 4.63 0.47 6.80
N LEU A 87 5.19 0.29 7.99
CA LEU A 87 4.50 -0.37 9.12
C LEU A 87 3.25 0.41 9.54
N GLU A 88 3.34 1.74 9.65
CA GLU A 88 2.18 2.61 9.88
C GLU A 88 1.11 2.48 8.78
N THR A 89 1.50 2.18 7.54
CA THR A 89 0.56 1.97 6.43
C THR A 89 -0.10 0.59 6.53
N ILE A 90 0.64 -0.47 6.89
CA ILE A 90 0.07 -1.79 7.17
C ILE A 90 -0.97 -1.72 8.29
N VAL A 91 -0.64 -1.11 9.44
CA VAL A 91 -1.58 -1.00 10.57
C VAL A 91 -2.84 -0.22 10.18
N LYS A 92 -2.71 0.82 9.34
CA LYS A 92 -3.86 1.57 8.81
C LYS A 92 -4.73 0.74 7.86
N ILE A 93 -4.13 -0.08 7.00
CA ILE A 93 -4.87 -0.99 6.10
C ILE A 93 -5.52 -2.13 6.89
N GLU A 94 -4.81 -2.74 7.85
CA GLU A 94 -5.33 -3.78 8.74
C GLU A 94 -6.59 -3.28 9.46
N ASN A 95 -6.48 -2.17 10.19
CA ASN A 95 -7.60 -1.57 10.92
C ASN A 95 -8.79 -1.20 10.03
N LEU A 96 -8.53 -0.77 8.78
CA LEU A 96 -9.59 -0.40 7.84
C LEU A 96 -10.34 -1.63 7.30
N PHE A 97 -9.63 -2.75 7.06
CA PHE A 97 -10.19 -3.94 6.43
C PHE A 97 -10.60 -5.06 7.40
N GLN A 98 -10.25 -4.97 8.69
CA GLN A 98 -10.50 -6.04 9.65
C GLN A 98 -11.99 -6.42 9.74
N GLU A 99 -12.91 -5.45 9.76
CA GLU A 99 -14.36 -5.71 9.79
C GLU A 99 -14.85 -6.47 8.54
N VAL A 100 -14.28 -6.17 7.36
CA VAL A 100 -14.58 -6.88 6.10
C VAL A 100 -14.07 -8.33 6.17
N VAL A 101 -12.87 -8.53 6.69
CA VAL A 101 -12.25 -9.86 6.81
C VAL A 101 -12.95 -10.72 7.85
N ASP A 102 -13.23 -10.20 9.04
CA ASP A 102 -13.90 -10.92 10.12
C ASP A 102 -15.29 -11.43 9.69
N LYS A 103 -16.03 -10.61 8.92
CA LYS A 103 -17.39 -10.93 8.47
C LYS A 103 -17.42 -11.94 7.32
N HIS A 104 -16.56 -11.76 6.30
CA HIS A 104 -16.66 -12.49 5.03
C HIS A 104 -15.56 -13.53 4.81
N TYR A 105 -14.41 -13.37 5.45
CA TYR A 105 -13.22 -14.20 5.26
C TYR A 105 -12.61 -14.66 6.62
N PRO A 106 -13.39 -15.23 7.57
CA PRO A 106 -12.98 -15.47 8.97
C PRO A 106 -11.85 -16.52 9.17
N LYS A 107 -11.22 -16.99 8.09
CA LYS A 107 -10.04 -17.87 8.09
C LYS A 107 -8.79 -17.19 7.53
N LEU A 108 -8.91 -15.95 7.02
CA LEU A 108 -7.82 -15.19 6.45
C LEU A 108 -7.15 -14.38 7.56
N ASN A 109 -5.88 -14.67 7.83
CA ASN A 109 -5.06 -13.89 8.75
C ASN A 109 -4.61 -12.60 8.05
N LEU A 110 -5.37 -11.52 8.18
CA LEU A 110 -5.15 -10.27 7.45
C LEU A 110 -3.74 -9.70 7.70
N GLN A 111 -3.32 -9.65 8.96
CA GLN A 111 -1.99 -9.16 9.34
C GLN A 111 -0.87 -9.95 8.66
N GLU A 112 -0.97 -11.27 8.64
CA GLU A 112 0.00 -12.14 7.94
C GLU A 112 -0.04 -11.94 6.43
N GLN A 113 -1.20 -11.69 5.81
CA GLN A 113 -1.27 -11.37 4.38
C GLN A 113 -0.65 -10.00 4.05
N LEU A 114 -0.81 -9.01 4.92
CA LEU A 114 -0.22 -7.68 4.75
C LEU A 114 1.30 -7.70 4.95
N LEU A 115 1.81 -8.36 6.01
CA LEU A 115 3.23 -8.50 6.28
C LEU A 115 3.96 -9.36 5.21
N ASN A 116 3.29 -10.36 4.65
CA ASN A 116 3.82 -11.14 3.51
C ASN A 116 3.56 -10.49 2.14
N SER A 117 2.94 -9.30 2.08
CA SER A 117 2.81 -8.57 0.82
C SER A 117 4.20 -8.10 0.37
N LYS A 118 4.62 -8.52 -0.81
CA LYS A 118 5.94 -8.18 -1.34
C LYS A 118 5.95 -6.71 -1.75
N ILE A 119 6.75 -5.88 -1.09
CA ILE A 119 6.99 -4.50 -1.50
C ILE A 119 8.43 -4.33 -1.97
N TYR A 120 8.60 -3.71 -3.14
CA TYR A 120 9.90 -3.37 -3.71
C TYR A 120 10.02 -1.85 -3.83
N PHE A 121 10.98 -1.29 -3.11
CA PHE A 121 11.43 0.08 -3.32
C PHE A 121 12.54 0.08 -4.38
N THR A 122 12.47 0.98 -5.35
CA THR A 122 13.37 0.97 -6.52
C THR A 122 13.57 2.39 -7.09
N SER A 123 14.59 2.60 -7.92
CA SER A 123 14.77 3.89 -8.61
C SER A 123 13.67 4.12 -9.67
N PRO A 124 13.49 5.34 -10.18
CA PRO A 124 12.54 5.60 -11.27
C PRO A 124 12.81 4.71 -12.51
N GLU A 125 14.08 4.46 -12.84
CA GLU A 125 14.50 3.60 -13.95
C GLU A 125 14.16 2.13 -13.70
N GLY A 126 14.36 1.65 -12.47
CA GLY A 126 13.98 0.30 -12.04
C GLY A 126 12.47 0.08 -12.11
N LEU A 127 11.68 1.07 -11.70
CA LEU A 127 10.22 1.02 -11.85
C LEU A 127 9.82 1.01 -13.33
N LEU A 128 10.40 1.89 -14.16
CA LEU A 128 10.15 1.93 -15.60
C LEU A 128 10.52 0.63 -16.32
N TYR A 129 11.59 -0.04 -15.90
CA TYR A 129 11.95 -1.36 -16.39
C TYR A 129 10.84 -2.39 -16.09
N LYS A 130 10.34 -2.42 -14.84
CA LYS A 130 9.24 -3.31 -14.46
C LYS A 130 7.90 -2.96 -15.09
N CYS A 131 7.61 -1.68 -15.34
CA CYS A 131 6.45 -1.27 -16.13
C CYS A 131 6.53 -1.82 -17.57
N LYS A 132 7.70 -1.74 -18.22
CA LYS A 132 7.93 -2.27 -19.58
C LYS A 132 7.75 -3.78 -19.65
N GLU A 133 8.34 -4.55 -18.73
CA GLU A 133 8.13 -6.00 -18.64
C GLU A 133 6.63 -6.35 -18.45
N SER A 134 5.94 -5.56 -17.64
CA SER A 134 4.52 -5.73 -17.32
C SER A 134 3.56 -5.15 -18.37
N ARG A 135 4.10 -4.57 -19.46
CA ARG A 135 3.35 -3.86 -20.52
C ARG A 135 2.45 -2.72 -20.01
N LEU A 136 2.80 -2.13 -18.86
CA LEU A 136 2.16 -0.94 -18.33
C LEU A 136 2.66 0.29 -19.09
N VAL A 137 1.75 1.22 -19.38
CA VAL A 137 2.03 2.45 -20.14
C VAL A 137 1.86 3.66 -19.22
N GLY A 138 2.90 4.47 -19.07
CA GLY A 138 2.92 5.69 -18.25
C GLY A 138 4.11 5.77 -17.29
N ASP A 139 4.35 6.95 -16.74
CA ASP A 139 5.25 7.17 -15.60
C ASP A 139 4.45 6.94 -14.32
N TYR A 140 4.72 5.82 -13.65
CA TYR A 140 4.09 5.45 -12.38
C TYR A 140 4.95 5.95 -11.21
N ALA A 141 4.32 6.29 -10.09
CA ALA A 141 5.02 6.50 -8.83
C ALA A 141 5.09 5.21 -8.01
N ALA A 142 4.03 4.41 -8.10
CA ALA A 142 3.96 3.03 -7.65
C ALA A 142 3.02 2.25 -8.58
N PHE A 143 3.06 0.92 -8.52
CA PHE A 143 2.01 0.05 -9.06
C PHE A 143 1.97 -1.30 -8.34
N TYR A 144 0.78 -1.87 -8.19
CA TYR A 144 0.56 -3.25 -7.77
C TYR A 144 0.47 -4.20 -8.96
N LYS A 145 1.09 -5.38 -8.83
CA LYS A 145 0.99 -6.46 -9.81
C LYS A 145 0.66 -7.79 -9.13
N PRO A 146 -0.46 -8.44 -9.50
CA PRO A 146 -0.87 -9.73 -8.95
C PRO A 146 0.26 -10.77 -8.91
N ASN A 147 0.42 -11.43 -7.77
CA ASN A 147 1.45 -12.45 -7.46
C ASN A 147 2.92 -11.97 -7.43
N GLU A 148 3.23 -10.78 -7.96
CA GLU A 148 4.58 -10.21 -7.93
C GLU A 148 4.78 -9.27 -6.74
N GLY A 149 3.84 -8.35 -6.49
CA GLY A 149 3.86 -7.44 -5.35
C GLY A 149 3.53 -5.98 -5.69
N ILE A 150 3.81 -5.09 -4.74
CA ILE A 150 3.73 -3.63 -4.84
C ILE A 150 5.12 -3.10 -5.18
N PHE A 151 5.23 -2.25 -6.21
CA PHE A 151 6.49 -1.61 -6.61
C PHE A 151 6.36 -0.11 -6.41
N VAL A 152 7.35 0.52 -5.76
CA VAL A 152 7.34 1.95 -5.40
C VAL A 152 8.64 2.61 -5.84
N SER A 153 8.55 3.71 -6.57
CA SER A 153 9.72 4.52 -6.94
C SER A 153 10.14 5.42 -5.79
N LEU A 154 11.41 5.32 -5.40
CA LEU A 154 12.12 6.31 -4.60
C LEU A 154 12.67 7.38 -5.54
N ASN A 155 12.43 8.65 -5.19
CA ASN A 155 12.80 9.82 -5.99
C ASN A 155 13.15 10.96 -5.02
N SER A 156 14.25 11.67 -5.23
CA SER A 156 14.68 12.82 -4.40
C SER A 156 13.62 13.92 -4.27
N LEU A 157 12.73 14.05 -5.26
CA LEU A 157 11.62 15.00 -5.24
C LEU A 157 10.35 14.46 -4.54
N ALA A 158 10.30 13.18 -4.17
CA ALA A 158 9.19 12.59 -3.45
C ALA A 158 9.36 12.76 -1.94
N SER A 159 8.34 13.28 -1.26
CA SER A 159 8.33 13.30 0.21
C SER A 159 7.88 11.94 0.76
N LEU A 160 8.27 11.62 2.00
CA LEU A 160 7.80 10.40 2.69
C LEU A 160 6.27 10.31 2.71
N ASN A 161 5.57 11.43 2.89
CA ASN A 161 4.09 11.47 2.82
C ASN A 161 3.55 11.09 1.45
N PHE A 162 4.24 11.43 0.36
CA PHE A 162 3.87 10.97 -0.99
C PHE A 162 4.14 9.47 -1.18
N ILE A 163 5.23 8.94 -0.62
CA ILE A 163 5.53 7.50 -0.66
C ILE A 163 4.49 6.69 0.13
N ARG A 164 4.14 7.12 1.35
CA ARG A 164 3.08 6.53 2.17
C ARG A 164 1.71 6.53 1.47
N TYR A 165 1.38 7.67 0.85
CA TYR A 165 0.21 7.82 -0.01
C TYR A 165 0.21 6.80 -1.17
N ALA A 166 1.32 6.66 -1.88
CA ALA A 166 1.43 5.72 -2.99
C ALA A 166 1.31 4.26 -2.53
N MET A 167 1.95 3.90 -1.41
CA MET A 167 1.78 2.58 -0.79
C MET A 167 0.31 2.31 -0.43
N ALA A 168 -0.40 3.27 0.15
CA ALA A 168 -1.82 3.12 0.50
C ALA A 168 -2.72 2.89 -0.73
N HIS A 169 -2.42 3.55 -1.87
CA HIS A 169 -3.09 3.29 -3.16
C HIS A 169 -2.90 1.84 -3.60
N GLU A 170 -1.64 1.39 -3.66
CA GLU A 170 -1.32 0.03 -4.12
C GLU A 170 -1.81 -1.05 -3.16
N PHE A 171 -1.86 -0.77 -1.86
CA PHE A 171 -2.53 -1.63 -0.89
C PHE A 171 -4.04 -1.74 -1.15
N GLY A 172 -4.69 -0.68 -1.64
CA GLY A 172 -6.07 -0.75 -2.11
C GLY A 172 -6.27 -1.75 -3.26
N HIS A 173 -5.37 -1.75 -4.26
CA HIS A 173 -5.35 -2.77 -5.31
C HIS A 173 -5.01 -4.17 -4.80
N PHE A 174 -4.06 -4.30 -3.87
CA PHE A 174 -3.71 -5.56 -3.24
C PHE A 174 -4.91 -6.16 -2.49
N MET A 175 -5.62 -5.37 -1.67
CA MET A 175 -6.79 -5.83 -0.92
C MET A 175 -7.96 -6.23 -1.82
N ASP A 176 -8.17 -5.49 -2.92
CA ASP A 176 -9.17 -5.84 -3.95
C ASP A 176 -8.84 -7.19 -4.60
N TYR A 177 -7.58 -7.44 -4.93
CA TYR A 177 -7.13 -8.73 -5.45
C TYR A 177 -7.18 -9.84 -4.40
N LEU A 178 -6.75 -9.58 -3.16
CA LEU A 178 -6.69 -10.56 -2.09
C LEU A 178 -8.09 -11.11 -1.74
N LEU A 179 -9.07 -10.20 -1.62
CA LEU A 179 -10.43 -10.55 -1.24
C LEU A 179 -11.29 -10.97 -2.45
N ASN A 180 -11.01 -10.43 -3.65
CA ASN A 180 -11.87 -10.57 -4.83
C ASN A 180 -11.08 -10.76 -6.16
N SER A 181 -10.06 -11.63 -6.16
CA SER A 181 -9.12 -11.85 -7.29
C SER A 181 -9.76 -12.02 -8.67
N GLU A 182 -10.83 -12.81 -8.80
CA GLU A 182 -11.56 -12.99 -10.07
C GLU A 182 -12.21 -11.69 -10.54
N ARG A 183 -12.78 -10.90 -9.62
CA ARG A 183 -13.38 -9.60 -9.94
C ARG A 183 -12.31 -8.57 -10.31
N TYR A 184 -11.22 -8.49 -9.56
CA TYR A 184 -10.09 -7.60 -9.87
C TYR A 184 -9.57 -7.85 -11.30
N THR A 185 -9.31 -9.12 -11.63
CA THR A 185 -8.79 -9.54 -12.94
C THR A 185 -9.74 -9.22 -14.10
N ASN A 186 -11.06 -9.22 -13.84
CA ASN A 186 -12.09 -8.91 -14.83
C ASN A 186 -12.60 -7.46 -14.79
N SER A 187 -11.96 -6.59 -13.99
CA SER A 187 -12.39 -5.19 -13.86
C SER A 187 -11.73 -4.27 -14.88
N THR A 188 -12.46 -3.27 -15.37
CA THR A 188 -11.83 -2.19 -16.16
C THR A 188 -10.87 -1.41 -15.27
N SER A 189 -9.74 -0.91 -15.80
CA SER A 189 -8.74 -0.17 -15.00
C SER A 189 -9.37 0.91 -14.11
N SER A 190 -10.27 1.75 -14.64
CA SER A 190 -10.98 2.76 -13.85
C SER A 190 -11.77 2.22 -12.64
N MET A 191 -12.17 0.94 -12.62
CA MET A 191 -12.84 0.32 -11.47
C MET A 191 -11.87 -0.28 -10.44
N CYS A 192 -10.66 -0.66 -10.84
CA CYS A 192 -9.58 -0.96 -9.90
C CYS A 192 -9.14 0.35 -9.20
N GLU A 193 -9.04 1.43 -9.98
CA GLU A 193 -8.71 2.79 -9.53
C GLU A 193 -9.76 3.36 -8.57
N VAL A 194 -11.05 3.10 -8.81
CA VAL A 194 -12.13 3.48 -7.87
C VAL A 194 -11.89 2.86 -6.49
N ILE A 195 -11.44 1.60 -6.44
CA ILE A 195 -11.17 0.92 -5.18
C ILE A 195 -9.92 1.47 -4.48
N ALA A 196 -8.82 1.66 -5.21
CA ALA A 196 -7.60 2.23 -4.64
C ALA A 196 -7.81 3.66 -4.12
N ILE A 197 -8.43 4.54 -4.90
CA ILE A 197 -8.73 5.92 -4.49
C ILE A 197 -9.74 5.96 -3.32
N PHE A 198 -10.67 5.02 -3.24
CA PHE A 198 -11.56 4.90 -2.08
C PHE A 198 -10.77 4.58 -0.80
N VAL A 199 -9.80 3.67 -0.86
CA VAL A 199 -8.91 3.33 0.27
C VAL A 199 -8.02 4.53 0.65
N GLU A 200 -7.44 5.25 -0.32
CA GLU A 200 -6.70 6.50 -0.07
C GLU A 200 -7.54 7.51 0.73
N GLU A 201 -8.76 7.80 0.25
CA GLU A 201 -9.64 8.80 0.84
C GLU A 201 -10.10 8.39 2.25
N LYS A 202 -10.30 7.09 2.50
CA LYS A 202 -10.61 6.54 3.83
C LYS A 202 -9.44 6.62 4.81
N LEU A 203 -8.21 6.55 4.31
CA LEU A 203 -6.99 6.83 5.08
C LEU A 203 -6.64 8.33 5.13
N ASN A 204 -7.58 9.21 4.78
CA ASN A 204 -7.48 10.67 4.76
C ASN A 204 -6.46 11.25 3.77
N PHE A 205 -5.94 10.45 2.83
CA PHE A 205 -5.13 10.97 1.74
C PHE A 205 -6.03 11.60 0.66
N LYS A 206 -5.87 12.90 0.42
CA LYS A 206 -6.68 13.67 -0.54
C LYS A 206 -5.84 14.13 -1.72
N ARG A 207 -5.89 13.40 -2.83
CA ARG A 207 -5.27 13.79 -4.10
C ARG A 207 -6.30 14.29 -5.10
N ARG A 208 -5.93 15.29 -5.92
CA ARG A 208 -6.72 15.71 -7.08
C ARG A 208 -6.06 15.18 -8.35
N TYR A 209 -6.62 14.12 -8.91
CA TYR A 209 -6.17 13.58 -10.19
C TYR A 209 -6.54 14.53 -11.34
N ARG A 210 -5.66 14.59 -12.34
CA ARG A 210 -5.82 15.43 -13.53
C ARG A 210 -6.30 14.60 -14.72
N LYS A 211 -6.92 15.25 -15.71
CA LYS A 211 -7.60 14.58 -16.85
C LYS A 211 -6.66 13.74 -17.72
N GLU A 212 -5.37 14.08 -17.70
CA GLU A 212 -4.29 13.38 -18.40
C GLU A 212 -4.12 11.95 -17.86
N SER A 213 -4.33 11.75 -16.56
CA SER A 213 -4.40 10.43 -15.92
C SER A 213 -5.81 9.84 -16.03
N LYS A 214 -6.27 9.57 -17.27
CA LYS A 214 -7.68 9.26 -17.59
C LYS A 214 -8.35 8.30 -16.61
N ASN A 215 -7.76 7.13 -16.33
CA ASN A 215 -8.37 6.10 -15.50
C ASN A 215 -8.61 6.58 -14.05
N HIS A 216 -7.59 7.16 -13.43
CA HIS A 216 -7.67 7.76 -12.09
C HIS A 216 -8.65 8.95 -12.05
N TYR A 217 -8.68 9.79 -13.10
CA TYR A 217 -9.61 10.93 -13.19
C TYR A 217 -11.07 10.47 -13.26
N ASP A 218 -11.36 9.50 -14.12
CA ASP A 218 -12.70 8.91 -14.29
C ASP A 218 -13.14 8.23 -12.98
N ALA A 219 -12.24 7.49 -12.33
CA ALA A 219 -12.46 6.87 -11.04
C ALA A 219 -12.81 7.88 -9.94
N GLN A 220 -12.05 8.98 -9.84
CA GLN A 220 -12.37 10.05 -8.91
C GLN A 220 -13.70 10.75 -9.23
N GLN A 221 -14.12 10.86 -10.49
CA GLN A 221 -15.46 11.40 -10.81
C GLN A 221 -16.57 10.43 -10.38
N ILE A 222 -16.34 9.12 -10.47
CA ILE A 222 -17.27 8.09 -10.01
C ILE A 222 -17.47 8.19 -8.50
N LEU A 223 -16.39 8.20 -7.70
CA LEU A 223 -16.49 8.34 -6.24
C LEU A 223 -17.20 9.64 -5.83
N LYS A 224 -16.84 10.76 -6.45
CA LYS A 224 -17.52 12.06 -6.22
C LYS A 224 -19.02 12.02 -6.48
N ARG A 225 -19.48 11.28 -7.49
CA ARG A 225 -20.91 11.09 -7.74
C ARG A 225 -21.55 10.18 -6.69
N LEU A 226 -20.90 9.07 -6.33
CA LEU A 226 -21.39 8.13 -5.33
C LEU A 226 -21.55 8.79 -3.95
N TYR A 227 -20.62 9.64 -3.51
CA TYR A 227 -20.73 10.35 -2.24
C TYR A 227 -21.95 11.30 -2.15
N ASN A 228 -22.51 11.72 -3.29
CA ASN A 228 -23.74 12.52 -3.36
C ASN A 228 -25.03 11.64 -3.37
N THR A 229 -24.93 10.36 -3.00
CA THR A 229 -26.05 9.40 -2.90
C THR A 229 -26.05 8.71 -1.54
N ASN A 230 -27.03 7.85 -1.28
CA ASN A 230 -27.07 7.03 -0.06
C ASN A 230 -25.86 6.09 0.14
N PHE A 231 -24.96 5.96 -0.84
CA PHE A 231 -23.66 5.32 -0.65
C PHE A 231 -22.85 5.98 0.48
N SER A 232 -22.84 7.31 0.63
CA SER A 232 -22.01 7.99 1.66
C SER A 232 -22.45 7.73 3.10
N ASN A 233 -23.71 7.36 3.32
CA ASN A 233 -24.29 7.09 4.64
C ASN A 233 -23.97 5.67 5.18
N ARG A 234 -23.43 4.80 4.33
CA ARG A 234 -23.04 3.42 4.65
C ARG A 234 -21.71 3.36 5.43
N ASN A 235 -21.49 2.28 6.19
CA ASN A 235 -20.19 2.05 6.83
C ASN A 235 -19.10 1.69 5.77
N PHE A 236 -17.84 1.52 6.19
CA PHE A 236 -16.76 1.17 5.24
C PHE A 236 -17.02 -0.18 4.56
N GLU A 237 -17.49 -1.17 5.31
CA GLU A 237 -17.72 -2.54 4.84
C GLU A 237 -18.80 -2.60 3.75
N GLU A 238 -19.97 -2.02 3.99
CA GLU A 238 -21.08 -1.88 3.02
C GLU A 238 -20.70 -1.04 1.77
N GLN A 239 -19.80 -0.05 1.93
CA GLN A 239 -19.27 0.73 0.80
C GLN A 239 -18.28 -0.09 -0.01
N TRP A 240 -17.38 -0.81 0.65
CA TRP A 240 -16.43 -1.72 0.02
C TRP A 240 -17.16 -2.81 -0.77
N GLU A 241 -18.12 -3.50 -0.14
CA GLU A 241 -18.98 -4.50 -0.80
C GLU A 241 -19.60 -3.89 -2.08
N PHE A 242 -20.29 -2.76 -1.95
CA PHE A 242 -20.96 -2.12 -3.08
C PHE A 242 -20.00 -1.83 -4.24
N LEU A 243 -18.81 -1.29 -3.97
CA LEU A 243 -17.82 -1.01 -5.01
C LEU A 243 -17.22 -2.30 -5.61
N SER A 244 -16.95 -3.31 -4.77
CA SER A 244 -16.32 -4.57 -5.20
C SER A 244 -17.24 -5.40 -6.11
N TRP A 245 -18.56 -5.24 -6.04
CA TRP A 245 -19.49 -5.88 -6.99
C TRP A 245 -19.39 -5.31 -8.43
N ILE A 246 -18.82 -4.12 -8.63
CA ILE A 246 -18.85 -3.42 -9.91
C ILE A 246 -17.59 -3.73 -10.73
N LYS A 247 -17.73 -4.51 -11.81
CA LYS A 247 -16.62 -4.85 -12.74
C LYS A 247 -16.34 -3.76 -13.79
N GLN A 248 -17.35 -3.00 -14.23
CA GLN A 248 -17.23 -2.07 -15.36
C GLN A 248 -17.69 -0.66 -15.00
N HIS A 249 -16.86 0.35 -15.24
CA HIS A 249 -17.17 1.75 -14.91
C HIS A 249 -18.40 2.29 -15.66
N LEU A 250 -18.74 1.72 -16.81
CA LEU A 250 -19.91 2.10 -17.61
C LEU A 250 -21.26 1.69 -16.99
N THR A 251 -21.29 0.76 -16.03
CA THR A 251 -22.53 0.41 -15.31
C THR A 251 -22.79 1.33 -14.11
N VAL A 252 -21.78 2.07 -13.64
CA VAL A 252 -21.86 2.93 -12.46
C VAL A 252 -22.90 4.06 -12.60
N PRO A 253 -23.05 4.77 -13.74
CA PRO A 253 -24.09 5.78 -13.88
C PRO A 253 -25.50 5.26 -13.58
N PHE A 254 -25.84 4.07 -14.10
CA PHE A 254 -27.13 3.43 -13.84
C PHE A 254 -27.32 3.05 -12.37
N LEU A 255 -26.26 2.61 -11.69
CA LEU A 255 -26.31 2.28 -10.26
C LEU A 255 -26.44 3.53 -9.38
N ILE A 256 -25.77 4.63 -9.74
CA ILE A 256 -25.90 5.94 -9.06
C ILE A 256 -27.34 6.42 -9.11
N ASP A 257 -27.99 6.34 -10.27
CA ASP A 257 -29.35 6.85 -10.45
C ASP A 257 -30.40 6.04 -9.63
N ASN A 258 -30.08 4.79 -9.25
CA ASN A 258 -30.89 3.96 -8.35
C ASN A 258 -30.52 4.12 -6.85
N LEU A 259 -29.48 4.91 -6.52
CA LEU A 259 -29.07 5.22 -5.14
C LEU A 259 -29.48 6.61 -4.67
N VAL A 260 -30.01 7.44 -5.58
CA VAL A 260 -30.69 8.70 -5.25
C VAL A 260 -32.05 8.36 -4.64
N GLY A 261 -32.19 8.60 -3.33
CA GLY A 261 -33.47 8.53 -2.61
C GLY A 261 -34.08 9.92 -2.42
#